data_AF-A0A139NEG3-F1
#
_entry.id   AF-A0A139NEG3-F1
#
_cell.length_a   1.000
_cell.length_b   1.000
_cell.length_c   1.000
_cell.angle_alpha   90.00
_cell.angle_beta   90.00
_cell.angle_gamma   90.00
#
_symmetry.space_group_name_H-M   'P 1'
#
loop_
_entity.id
_entity.type
_entity.pdbx_description
1 polymer ?
#
loop_
_entity_poly.entity_id
_entity_poly.type
_entity_poly.pdbx_seq_one_letter_code
_entity_poly.pdbx_strand_id
1 'polypeptide(L)'
;MRYDFGKVYKDIRESKGLTQDDVCGDVLSRTSLSKIEGGKATPKYENMEFLLRQINMSFEEFDYICHLHHPSEHSTIMQTFLKMNSINGTRYLKELLQQCQHYLKTHHDFPIQQLQDRLEVVIYIREKGIENLSSDIDNVVNRLWTNIEK
;
A
#
# COMPACT_ATOMS: atom_id res chain seq x y z
N MET A 1 9.05 -1.54 -3.72
CA MET A 1 9.23 -2.73 -4.58
C MET A 1 8.26 -2.62 -5.76
N ARG A 2 8.72 -2.67 -7.02
CA ARG A 2 7.86 -2.40 -8.20
C ARG A 2 6.92 -3.60 -8.38
N TYR A 3 5.63 -3.38 -8.07
CA TYR A 3 4.56 -4.33 -8.32
C TYR A 3 4.62 -4.83 -9.77
N ASP A 4 4.66 -6.16 -9.99
CA ASP A 4 4.66 -6.73 -11.36
C ASP A 4 3.22 -6.88 -11.87
N PHE A 5 2.51 -5.75 -11.97
CA PHE A 5 1.16 -5.68 -12.56
C PHE A 5 1.12 -6.29 -13.95
N GLY A 6 2.23 -6.23 -14.69
CA GLY A 6 2.35 -6.79 -16.02
C GLY A 6 2.14 -8.29 -16.02
N LYS A 7 2.82 -9.00 -15.11
CA LYS A 7 2.66 -10.43 -14.95
C LYS A 7 1.25 -10.81 -14.51
N VAL A 8 0.67 -10.09 -13.55
CA VAL A 8 -0.70 -10.37 -13.07
C VAL A 8 -1.73 -10.14 -14.18
N TYR A 9 -1.59 -9.07 -14.96
CA TYR A 9 -2.43 -8.84 -16.14
C TYR A 9 -2.31 -9.99 -17.15
N LYS A 10 -1.07 -10.43 -17.44
CA LYS A 10 -0.80 -11.55 -18.35
C LYS A 10 -1.52 -12.82 -17.89
N ASP A 11 -1.36 -13.18 -16.62
CA ASP A 11 -1.95 -14.39 -16.05
C ASP A 11 -3.49 -14.35 -16.15
N ILE A 12 -4.11 -13.20 -15.88
CA ILE A 12 -5.56 -13.01 -16.04
C ILE A 12 -5.97 -13.11 -17.52
N ARG A 13 -5.27 -12.43 -18.43
CA ARG A 13 -5.56 -12.47 -19.87
C ARG A 13 -5.51 -13.89 -20.42
N GLU A 14 -4.44 -14.63 -20.10
CA GLU A 14 -4.24 -16.00 -20.53
C GLU A 14 -5.27 -16.95 -19.90
N SER A 15 -5.68 -16.74 -18.65
CA SER A 15 -6.77 -17.49 -18.02
C SER A 15 -8.12 -17.33 -18.72
N LYS A 16 -8.33 -16.18 -19.40
CA LYS A 16 -9.51 -15.91 -20.24
C LYS A 16 -9.36 -16.41 -21.68
N GLY A 17 -8.24 -17.06 -22.01
CA GLY A 17 -7.95 -17.58 -23.35
C GLY A 17 -7.66 -16.49 -24.39
N LEU A 18 -7.39 -15.27 -23.96
CA LEU A 18 -7.15 -14.12 -24.85
C LEU A 18 -5.66 -14.03 -25.22
N THR A 19 -5.35 -13.78 -26.48
CA THR A 19 -4.00 -13.48 -26.95
C THR A 19 -3.67 -12.00 -26.78
N GLN A 20 -2.40 -11.63 -27.00
CA GLN A 20 -2.01 -10.22 -27.02
C GLN A 20 -2.70 -9.46 -28.17
N ASP A 21 -2.95 -10.09 -29.31
CA ASP A 21 -3.62 -9.45 -30.44
C ASP A 21 -5.08 -9.13 -30.12
N ASP A 22 -5.78 -10.03 -29.42
CA ASP A 22 -7.18 -9.85 -29.06
C ASP A 22 -7.40 -8.61 -28.18
N VAL A 23 -6.42 -8.23 -27.37
CA VAL A 23 -6.54 -7.13 -26.40
C VAL A 23 -5.80 -5.85 -26.83
N CYS A 24 -4.94 -5.91 -27.84
CA CYS A 24 -4.13 -4.77 -28.28
C CYS A 24 -4.90 -3.84 -29.22
N GLY A 25 -5.63 -4.40 -30.19
CA GLY A 25 -6.25 -3.66 -31.28
C GLY A 25 -5.28 -2.66 -31.94
N ASP A 26 -5.78 -1.49 -32.32
CA ASP A 26 -4.97 -0.40 -32.88
C ASP A 26 -4.39 0.54 -31.81
N VAL A 27 -4.68 0.29 -30.52
CA VAL A 27 -4.31 1.19 -29.42
C VAL A 27 -2.89 0.92 -28.92
N LEU A 28 -2.51 -0.36 -28.81
CA LEU A 28 -1.18 -0.78 -28.39
C LEU A 28 -0.60 -1.78 -29.37
N SER A 29 0.70 -1.66 -29.65
CA SER A 29 1.41 -2.75 -30.34
C SER A 29 1.56 -3.97 -29.42
N ARG A 30 1.52 -5.19 -30.00
CA ARG A 30 1.88 -6.43 -29.28
C ARG A 30 3.21 -6.33 -28.55
N THR A 31 4.20 -5.68 -29.18
CA THR A 31 5.54 -5.50 -28.60
C THR A 31 5.50 -4.63 -27.35
N SER A 32 4.65 -3.60 -27.33
CA SER A 32 4.41 -2.77 -26.15
C SER A 32 3.79 -3.59 -25.03
N LEU A 33 2.74 -4.37 -25.35
CA LEU A 33 2.09 -5.24 -24.36
C LEU A 33 3.05 -6.30 -23.82
N SER A 34 3.85 -6.93 -24.66
CA SER A 34 4.88 -7.90 -24.24
C SER A 34 5.91 -7.29 -23.26
N LYS A 35 6.33 -6.04 -23.49
CA LYS A 35 7.21 -5.33 -22.54
C LYS A 35 6.50 -5.02 -21.23
N ILE A 36 5.22 -4.65 -21.28
CA ILE A 36 4.39 -4.40 -20.09
C ILE A 36 4.26 -5.69 -19.28
N GLU A 37 3.81 -6.78 -19.90
CA GLU A 37 3.61 -8.09 -19.27
C GLU A 37 4.91 -8.70 -18.72
N GLY A 38 6.05 -8.34 -19.28
CA GLY A 38 7.37 -8.75 -18.79
C GLY A 38 8.02 -7.80 -17.78
N GLY A 39 7.29 -6.80 -17.26
CA GLY A 39 7.80 -5.84 -16.28
C GLY A 39 8.85 -4.85 -16.82
N LYS A 40 9.06 -4.82 -18.14
CA LYS A 40 10.06 -3.98 -18.83
C LYS A 40 9.52 -2.59 -19.19
N ALA A 41 8.21 -2.39 -19.14
CA ALA A 41 7.55 -1.12 -19.39
C ALA A 41 6.37 -0.90 -18.43
N THR A 42 6.12 0.35 -18.05
CA THR A 42 4.90 0.73 -17.33
C THR A 42 3.92 1.37 -18.33
N PRO A 43 2.68 0.87 -18.43
CA PRO A 43 1.67 1.48 -19.27
C PRO A 43 1.31 2.86 -18.71
N LYS A 44 0.92 3.78 -19.60
CA LYS A 44 0.18 4.96 -19.17
C LYS A 44 -1.18 4.54 -18.62
N TYR A 45 -1.79 5.42 -17.81
CA TYR A 45 -3.10 5.15 -17.20
C TYR A 45 -4.13 4.75 -18.25
N GLU A 46 -4.23 5.49 -19.35
CA GLU A 46 -5.21 5.27 -20.42
C GLU A 46 -5.01 3.91 -21.11
N ASN A 47 -3.74 3.51 -21.28
CA ASN A 47 -3.40 2.22 -21.86
C ASN A 47 -3.78 1.08 -20.93
N MET A 48 -3.54 1.23 -19.63
CA MET A 48 -3.93 0.22 -18.64
C MET A 48 -5.44 0.11 -18.55
N GLU A 49 -6.15 1.24 -18.54
CA GLU A 49 -7.61 1.29 -18.55
C GLU A 49 -8.18 0.56 -19.78
N PHE A 50 -7.63 0.85 -20.96
CA PHE A 50 -8.02 0.18 -22.20
C PHE A 50 -7.82 -1.34 -22.12
N LEU A 51 -6.64 -1.78 -21.67
CA LEU A 51 -6.28 -3.19 -21.53
C LEU A 51 -7.19 -3.93 -20.54
N LEU A 52 -7.56 -3.29 -19.43
CA LEU A 52 -8.47 -3.84 -18.43
C LEU A 52 -9.90 -4.01 -18.97
N ARG A 53 -10.38 -3.04 -19.76
CA ARG A 53 -11.69 -3.17 -20.43
C ARG A 53 -11.71 -4.36 -21.39
N GLN A 54 -10.63 -4.65 -22.11
CA GLN A 54 -10.58 -5.79 -23.04
C GLN A 54 -10.74 -7.14 -22.33
N ILE A 55 -10.31 -7.22 -21.08
CA ILE A 55 -10.48 -8.41 -20.25
C ILE A 55 -11.73 -8.31 -19.35
N ASN A 56 -12.66 -7.37 -19.59
CA ASN A 56 -13.85 -7.13 -18.76
C ASN A 56 -13.52 -7.07 -17.25
N MET A 57 -12.63 -6.14 -16.89
CA MET A 57 -12.17 -5.93 -15.52
C MET A 57 -12.06 -4.45 -15.22
N SER A 58 -12.50 -4.03 -14.04
CA SER A 58 -12.29 -2.68 -13.53
C SER A 58 -10.90 -2.53 -12.90
N PHE A 59 -10.44 -1.29 -12.71
CA PHE A 59 -9.21 -1.04 -11.96
C PHE A 59 -9.29 -1.53 -10.52
N GLU A 60 -10.44 -1.40 -9.87
CA GLU A 60 -10.63 -1.82 -8.48
C GLU A 60 -10.52 -3.33 -8.34
N GLU A 61 -11.17 -4.09 -9.23
CA GLU A 61 -11.05 -5.56 -9.23
C GLU A 61 -9.63 -6.01 -9.53
N PHE A 62 -8.98 -5.37 -10.52
CA PHE A 62 -7.60 -5.67 -10.85
C PHE A 62 -6.72 -5.42 -9.62
N ASP A 63 -6.79 -4.22 -9.02
CA ASP A 63 -6.05 -3.84 -7.83
C ASP A 63 -6.31 -4.78 -6.65
N TYR A 64 -7.55 -5.21 -6.45
CA TYR A 64 -7.86 -6.20 -5.43
C TYR A 64 -7.13 -7.54 -5.68
N ILE A 65 -7.12 -8.04 -6.92
CA ILE A 65 -6.37 -9.26 -7.28
C ILE A 65 -4.86 -9.06 -7.09
N CYS A 66 -4.36 -7.88 -7.46
CA CYS A 66 -2.96 -7.48 -7.23
C CYS A 66 -2.59 -7.66 -5.75
N HIS A 67 -3.44 -7.17 -4.85
CA HIS A 67 -3.25 -7.20 -3.41
C HIS A 67 -3.49 -8.58 -2.78
N LEU A 68 -4.41 -9.38 -3.31
CA LEU A 68 -4.71 -10.74 -2.80
C LEU A 68 -3.51 -11.67 -2.97
N HIS A 69 -2.82 -11.57 -4.10
CA HIS A 69 -1.65 -12.40 -4.34
C HIS A 69 -0.48 -11.98 -3.46
N HIS A 70 -0.19 -10.68 -3.30
CA HIS A 70 0.95 -10.18 -2.53
C HIS A 70 0.56 -8.91 -1.72
N PRO A 71 0.11 -9.04 -0.46
CA PRO A 71 -0.16 -7.87 0.36
C PRO A 71 1.13 -7.06 0.53
N SER A 72 1.09 -5.78 0.16
CA SER A 72 2.24 -4.89 0.35
C SER A 72 2.57 -4.74 1.83
N GLU A 73 3.80 -4.32 2.16
CA GLU A 73 4.17 -3.98 3.53
C GLU A 73 3.22 -2.92 4.12
N HIS A 74 2.85 -1.90 3.32
CA HIS A 74 1.81 -0.93 3.67
C HIS A 74 0.49 -1.61 4.03
N SER A 75 -0.03 -2.45 3.13
CA SER A 75 -1.31 -3.14 3.34
C SER A 75 -1.27 -4.04 4.58
N THR A 76 -0.12 -4.67 4.85
CA THR A 76 0.09 -5.51 6.04
C THR A 76 0.04 -4.67 7.32
N ILE A 77 0.73 -3.52 7.34
CA ILE A 77 0.72 -2.59 8.48
C ILE A 77 -0.71 -2.08 8.73
N MET A 78 -1.40 -1.64 7.69
CA MET A 78 -2.77 -1.11 7.78
C MET A 78 -3.77 -2.18 8.23
N GLN A 79 -3.69 -3.40 7.70
CA GLN A 79 -4.54 -4.50 8.13
C GLN A 79 -4.27 -4.91 9.58
N THR A 80 -3.00 -4.87 10.00
CA THR A 80 -2.63 -5.12 11.41
C THR A 80 -3.25 -4.06 12.31
N PHE A 81 -3.14 -2.79 11.93
CA PHE A 81 -3.78 -1.69 12.65
C PHE A 81 -5.31 -1.83 12.72
N LEU A 82 -5.98 -2.13 11.60
CA LEU A 82 -7.45 -2.28 11.57
C LEU A 82 -7.96 -3.45 12.40
N LYS A 83 -7.16 -4.51 12.56
CA LYS A 83 -7.47 -5.68 13.39
C LYS A 83 -7.12 -5.48 14.86
N MET A 84 -6.49 -4.36 15.24
CA MET A 84 -6.22 -4.07 16.64
C MET A 84 -7.49 -3.59 17.34
N ASN A 85 -7.75 -4.18 18.51
CA ASN A 85 -8.86 -3.82 19.36
C ASN A 85 -8.34 -3.02 20.57
N SER A 86 -9.23 -2.34 21.29
CA SER A 86 -8.86 -1.52 22.46
C SER A 86 -8.21 -2.34 23.61
N ILE A 87 -8.44 -3.66 23.63
CA ILE A 87 -7.92 -4.60 24.63
C ILE A 87 -6.47 -5.02 24.31
N ASN A 88 -5.97 -4.77 23.10
CA ASN A 88 -4.61 -5.15 22.73
C ASN A 88 -3.58 -4.50 23.68
N GLY A 89 -2.77 -5.34 24.30
CA GLY A 89 -1.73 -4.90 25.23
C GLY A 89 -0.63 -4.06 24.56
N THR A 90 0.09 -3.27 25.34
CA THR A 90 1.16 -2.36 24.87
C THR A 90 2.22 -3.06 24.01
N ARG A 91 2.46 -4.35 24.26
CA ARG A 91 3.37 -5.18 23.44
C ARG A 91 2.98 -5.18 21.95
N TYR A 92 1.70 -5.38 21.63
CA TYR A 92 1.24 -5.42 20.24
C TYR A 92 1.41 -4.06 19.56
N LEU A 93 1.19 -2.96 20.30
CA LEU A 93 1.42 -1.61 19.79
C LEU A 93 2.89 -1.38 19.45
N LYS A 94 3.82 -1.86 20.30
CA LYS A 94 5.27 -1.78 20.05
C LYS A 94 5.69 -2.60 18.82
N GLU A 95 5.12 -3.79 18.65
CA GLU A 95 5.36 -4.63 17.47
C GLU A 95 4.91 -3.92 16.18
N LEU A 96 3.73 -3.30 16.17
CA LEU A 96 3.25 -2.50 15.04
C LEU A 96 4.10 -1.24 14.82
N LEU A 97 4.52 -0.55 15.89
CA LEU A 97 5.41 0.61 15.79
C LEU A 97 6.72 0.23 15.11
N GLN A 98 7.30 -0.91 15.47
CA GLN A 98 8.53 -1.41 14.85
C GLN A 98 8.34 -1.71 13.36
N GLN A 99 7.18 -2.25 12.96
CA GLN A 99 6.84 -2.47 11.55
C GLN A 99 6.76 -1.15 10.78
N CYS A 100 6.07 -0.13 11.33
CA CYS A 100 6.03 1.20 10.73
C CYS A 100 7.44 1.79 10.56
N GLN A 101 8.25 1.76 11.62
CA GLN A 101 9.62 2.28 11.60
C GLN A 101 10.51 1.54 10.62
N HIS A 102 10.34 0.22 10.45
CA HIS A 102 11.10 -0.55 9.47
C HIS A 102 10.73 -0.13 8.05
N TYR A 103 9.43 -0.10 7.74
CA TYR A 103 8.90 0.25 6.42
C TYR A 103 9.30 1.68 6.00
N LEU A 104 9.22 2.65 6.91
CA LEU A 104 9.52 4.06 6.64
C LEU A 104 11.01 4.38 6.43
N LYS A 105 11.93 3.43 6.69
CA LYS A 105 13.35 3.61 6.35
C LYS A 105 13.59 3.68 4.84
N THR A 106 12.73 3.05 4.06
CA THR A 106 12.90 2.88 2.60
C THR A 106 11.71 3.41 1.82
N HIS A 107 10.63 3.83 2.49
CA HIS A 107 9.40 4.32 1.88
C HIS A 107 9.00 5.69 2.43
N HIS A 108 8.56 6.59 1.55
CA HIS A 108 7.90 7.83 1.94
C HIS A 108 6.38 7.61 1.88
N ASP A 109 5.76 7.48 3.05
CA ASP A 109 4.35 7.10 3.18
C ASP A 109 3.71 7.89 4.33
N PHE A 110 2.98 8.93 3.97
CA PHE A 110 2.42 9.87 4.93
C PHE A 110 1.39 9.23 5.89
N PRO A 111 0.44 8.38 5.43
CA PRO A 111 -0.44 7.63 6.32
C PRO A 111 0.30 6.77 7.36
N ILE A 112 1.36 6.05 6.95
CA ILE A 112 2.13 5.22 7.88
C ILE A 112 2.92 6.09 8.88
N GLN A 113 3.43 7.26 8.44
CA GLN A 113 4.08 8.22 9.35
C GLN A 113 3.12 8.73 10.42
N GLN A 114 1.89 9.10 10.04
CA GLN A 114 0.88 9.52 11.00
C GLN A 114 0.50 8.39 11.97
N LEU A 115 0.44 7.14 11.49
CA LEU A 115 0.22 5.98 12.34
C LEU A 115 1.37 5.79 13.33
N GLN A 116 2.63 5.93 12.88
CA GLN A 116 3.81 5.88 13.75
C GLN A 116 3.72 6.91 14.87
N ASP A 117 3.49 8.19 14.54
CA ASP A 117 3.38 9.28 15.52
C ASP A 117 2.28 8.98 16.57
N ARG A 118 1.12 8.49 16.13
CA ARG A 118 0.02 8.11 17.03
C ARG A 118 0.42 6.96 17.97
N LEU A 119 1.10 5.94 17.43
CA LEU A 119 1.56 4.80 18.22
C LEU A 119 2.59 5.22 19.28
N GLU A 120 3.54 6.09 18.92
CA GLU A 120 4.54 6.62 19.84
C GLU A 120 3.89 7.32 21.04
N VAL A 121 2.91 8.19 20.81
CA VAL A 121 2.18 8.88 21.87
C VAL A 121 1.38 7.91 22.74
N VAL A 122 0.63 6.98 22.13
CA VAL A 122 -0.18 6.01 22.89
C VAL A 122 0.68 5.09 23.74
N ILE A 123 1.80 4.59 23.20
CA ILE A 123 2.73 3.74 23.95
C ILE A 123 3.35 4.53 25.10
N TYR A 124 3.76 5.77 24.85
CA TYR A 124 4.32 6.63 25.89
C TYR A 124 3.37 6.81 27.07
N ILE A 125 2.12 7.22 26.79
CA ILE A 125 1.09 7.43 27.81
C ILE A 125 0.85 6.16 28.61
N ARG A 126 0.79 4.99 27.96
CA ARG A 126 0.58 3.70 28.63
C ARG A 126 1.74 3.31 29.55
N GLU A 127 2.96 3.72 29.26
CA GLU A 127 4.15 3.31 30.02
C GLU A 127 4.61 4.32 31.08
N LYS A 128 4.37 5.62 30.83
CA LYS A 128 4.90 6.72 31.64
C LYS A 128 3.83 7.59 32.29
N GLY A 129 2.56 7.41 31.90
CA GLY A 129 1.48 8.30 32.27
C GLY A 129 1.56 9.66 31.57
N ILE A 130 0.54 10.49 31.78
CA ILE A 130 0.42 11.82 31.16
C ILE A 130 1.26 12.87 31.92
N GLU A 131 1.58 12.61 33.18
CA GLU A 131 2.20 13.60 34.08
C GLU A 131 3.68 13.87 33.79
N ASN A 132 4.31 13.05 32.94
CA ASN A 132 5.73 13.14 32.60
C ASN A 132 5.94 13.33 31.10
N LEU A 133 5.33 14.29 30.39
CA LEU A 133 5.69 14.48 28.97
C LEU A 133 7.16 14.91 28.84
N SER A 134 7.98 14.05 28.24
CA SER A 134 9.36 14.38 27.85
C SER A 134 9.35 15.28 26.61
N SER A 135 10.37 16.10 26.44
CA SER A 135 10.57 16.97 25.26
C SER A 135 10.45 16.22 23.92
N ASP A 136 10.82 14.94 23.89
CA ASP A 136 10.75 14.11 22.69
C ASP A 136 9.29 13.82 22.29
N ILE A 137 8.40 13.63 23.26
CA ILE A 137 6.96 13.39 23.03
C ILE A 137 6.23 14.69 22.73
N ASP A 138 6.62 15.81 23.34
CA ASP A 138 6.06 17.12 23.02
C ASP A 138 6.20 17.42 21.53
N ASN A 139 7.36 17.09 20.94
CA ASN A 139 7.58 17.25 19.51
C ASN A 139 6.62 16.40 18.67
N VAL A 140 6.38 15.13 19.04
CA VAL A 140 5.44 14.25 18.33
C VAL A 140 4.00 14.75 18.48
N VAL A 141 3.61 15.17 19.68
CA VAL A 141 2.28 15.71 19.97
C VAL A 141 2.03 16.99 19.16
N ASN A 142 3.00 17.89 19.07
CA ASN A 142 2.89 19.11 18.26
C ASN A 142 2.73 18.81 16.76
N ARG A 143 3.45 17.80 16.24
CA ARG A 143 3.25 17.33 14.85
C ARG A 143 1.84 16.78 14.63
N LEU A 144 1.29 16.04 15.60
CA LEU A 144 -0.07 15.53 15.50
C LEU A 144 -1.11 16.67 15.57
N TRP A 145 -0.93 17.63 16.46
CA TRP A 145 -1.84 18.76 16.65
C TRP A 145 -1.91 19.67 15.41
N THR A 146 -0.76 20.04 14.85
CA THR A 146 -0.68 20.85 13.63
C THR A 146 -1.31 20.20 12.41
N ASN A 147 -1.43 18.88 12.38
CA ASN A 147 -2.14 18.15 11.31
C ASN A 147 -3.67 18.15 11.48
N ILE A 148 -4.18 18.36 12.70
CA ILE A 148 -5.62 18.41 13.00
C ILE A 148 -6.17 19.83 12.79
N GLU A 149 -5.36 20.86 12.98
CA GLU A 149 -5.77 22.27 12.82
C GLU A 149 -5.93 22.71 11.34
N LYS A 150 -5.52 21.88 10.37
CA LYS A 150 -5.66 22.14 8.94
C LYS A 150 -6.96 21.57 8.39
#